data_AF-A0A930W184-F1
#
_entry.id   AF-A0A930W184-F1
#
_cell.length_a   1.000
_cell.length_b   1.000
_cell.length_c   1.000
_cell.angle_alpha   90.00
_cell.angle_beta   90.00
_cell.angle_gamma   90.00
#
_symmetry.space_group_name_H-M   'P 1'
#
loop_
_entity.id
_entity.type
_entity.pdbx_description
1 polymer ?
#
loop_
_entity_poly.entity_id
_entity_poly.type
_entity_poly.pdbx_seq_one_letter_code
_entity_poly.pdbx_strand_id
1 'polypeptide(L)'
;YGLYRAHGFISAKLAERTGFSEEDLGLLWNALINMFEHDRSAARGEMAARKLIVFKHDTAMGNAPAHVLFEAVKVTRKDGSDERAPARSFDDYDIKIGNVPAGVTVEEKL
;
A
#
# COMPACT_ATOMS: atom_id res chain seq x y z
N TYR A 1 -8.77 12.48 12.11
CA TYR A 1 -8.58 11.50 11.02
C TYR A 1 -7.15 10.98 11.12
N GLY A 2 -6.95 9.68 10.93
CA GLY A 2 -5.62 9.06 10.93
C GLY A 2 -5.40 8.31 9.63
N LEU A 3 -4.30 8.61 8.94
CA LEU A 3 -3.87 7.86 7.77
C LEU A 3 -2.73 6.94 8.18
N TYR A 4 -3.01 5.64 8.23
CA TYR A 4 -2.05 4.62 8.61
C TYR A 4 -1.42 4.00 7.37
N ARG A 5 -0.12 3.70 7.46
CA ARG A 5 0.64 3.04 6.40
C ARG A 5 1.18 1.72 6.92
N ALA A 6 0.90 0.64 6.18
CA ALA A 6 1.49 -0.67 6.40
C ALA A 6 2.48 -0.99 5.26
N HIS A 7 3.53 -1.73 5.58
CA HIS A 7 4.47 -2.28 4.60
C HIS A 7 4.32 -3.80 4.59
N GLY A 8 4.23 -4.38 3.39
CA GLY A 8 4.09 -5.82 3.18
C GLY A 8 5.16 -6.34 2.22
N PHE A 9 5.44 -7.63 2.32
CA PHE A 9 6.47 -8.30 1.51
C PHE A 9 5.98 -9.68 1.12
N ILE A 10 6.19 -10.07 -0.14
CA ILE A 10 5.89 -11.40 -0.64
C ILE A 10 7.16 -11.96 -1.28
N SER A 11 7.69 -13.05 -0.72
CA SER A 11 8.90 -13.71 -1.23
C SER A 11 8.52 -14.75 -2.27
N ALA A 12 8.93 -14.54 -3.52
CA ALA A 12 8.69 -15.50 -4.60
C ALA A 12 9.30 -16.88 -4.30
N LYS A 13 10.50 -16.94 -3.70
CA LYS A 13 11.14 -18.20 -3.32
C LYS A 13 10.44 -18.94 -2.19
N LEU A 14 9.79 -18.22 -1.28
CA LEU A 14 8.96 -18.86 -0.28
C LEU A 14 7.64 -19.35 -0.90
N ALA A 15 7.03 -18.54 -1.76
CA ALA A 15 5.81 -18.91 -2.48
C ALA A 15 5.98 -20.18 -3.32
N GLU A 16 7.10 -20.32 -4.05
CA GLU A 16 7.48 -21.54 -4.78
C GLU A 16 7.50 -22.78 -3.88
N ARG A 17 7.94 -22.64 -2.62
CA ARG A 17 8.05 -23.74 -1.65
C ARG A 17 6.73 -24.08 -0.98
N THR A 18 5.86 -23.10 -0.78
CA THR A 18 4.57 -23.28 -0.08
C THR A 18 3.40 -23.52 -1.03
N GLY A 19 3.61 -23.39 -2.35
CA GLY A 19 2.56 -23.49 -3.36
C GLY A 19 1.65 -22.27 -3.43
N PHE A 20 2.09 -21.11 -2.92
CA PHE A 20 1.33 -19.87 -3.01
C PHE A 20 1.31 -19.41 -4.47
N SER A 21 0.10 -19.31 -5.03
CA SER A 21 -0.14 -19.09 -6.45
C SER A 21 -0.50 -17.64 -6.79
N GLU A 22 -0.54 -17.33 -8.08
CA GLU A 22 -1.06 -16.03 -8.56
C GLU A 22 -2.55 -15.84 -8.25
N GLU A 23 -3.32 -16.94 -8.15
CA GLU A 23 -4.73 -16.89 -7.72
C GLU A 23 -4.83 -16.48 -6.25
N ASP A 24 -3.99 -17.05 -5.38
CA ASP A 24 -3.90 -16.67 -3.97
C ASP A 24 -3.47 -15.21 -3.80
N LEU A 25 -2.55 -14.76 -4.66
CA LEU A 25 -2.10 -13.37 -4.70
C LEU A 25 -3.25 -12.42 -5.08
N GLY A 26 -4.04 -12.77 -6.09
CA GLY A 26 -5.24 -12.03 -6.47
C GLY A 26 -6.26 -11.97 -5.32
N LEU A 27 -6.48 -13.09 -4.63
CA LEU A 27 -7.34 -13.14 -3.45
C LEU A 27 -6.82 -12.25 -2.31
N LEU A 28 -5.50 -12.25 -2.07
CA LEU A 28 -4.88 -11.37 -1.08
C LEU A 28 -5.10 -9.89 -1.40
N TRP A 29 -4.96 -9.48 -2.66
CA TRP A 29 -5.25 -8.09 -3.07
C TRP A 29 -6.70 -7.72 -2.82
N ASN A 30 -7.65 -8.59 -3.21
CA ASN A 30 -9.06 -8.37 -2.93
C ASN A 30 -9.35 -8.29 -1.42
N ALA A 31 -8.71 -9.14 -0.62
CA ALA A 31 -8.85 -9.11 0.83
C ALA A 31 -8.32 -7.80 1.44
N LEU A 32 -7.18 -7.29 0.98
CA LEU A 32 -6.63 -6.02 1.46
C LEU A 32 -7.48 -4.81 1.06
N ILE A 33 -8.02 -4.80 -0.17
CA ILE A 33 -8.91 -3.73 -0.64
C ILE A 33 -10.19 -3.70 0.19
N ASN A 34 -10.77 -4.87 0.49
CA ASN A 34 -12.04 -5.01 1.21
C ASN A 34 -11.86 -5.23 2.73
N MET A 35 -10.66 -5.06 3.26
CA MET A 35 -10.26 -5.53 4.60
C MET A 35 -11.17 -4.99 5.72
N PHE A 36 -11.72 -3.79 5.55
CA PHE A 36 -12.56 -3.12 6.56
C PHE A 36 -14.05 -3.16 6.23
N GLU A 37 -14.46 -3.56 5.02
CA GLU A 37 -15.87 -3.56 4.62
C GLU A 37 -16.71 -4.56 5.42
N HIS A 38 -16.10 -5.68 5.78
CA HIS A 38 -16.75 -6.75 6.55
C HIS A 38 -16.45 -6.69 8.05
N ASP A 39 -15.63 -5.75 8.52
CA ASP A 39 -15.21 -5.59 9.93
C ASP A 39 -15.78 -4.31 10.56
N ARG A 40 -17.06 -4.04 10.27
CA ARG A 40 -17.77 -2.89 10.83
C ARG A 40 -18.26 -3.22 12.24
N SER A 41 -17.85 -2.41 13.21
CA SER A 41 -18.34 -2.50 14.58
C SER A 41 -18.42 -1.11 15.22
N ALA A 42 -19.27 -0.98 16.24
CA ALA A 42 -19.46 0.29 16.97
C ALA A 42 -18.16 0.84 17.59
N ALA A 43 -17.18 -0.03 17.88
CA ALA A 43 -15.90 0.35 18.47
C ALA A 43 -14.85 0.80 17.45
N ARG A 44 -14.97 0.41 16.17
CA ARG A 44 -13.96 0.67 15.12
C ARG A 44 -14.26 1.91 14.28
N GLY A 45 -15.50 2.41 14.31
CA GLY A 45 -15.91 3.55 13.49
C GLY A 45 -15.81 3.26 11.99
N GLU A 46 -15.55 4.29 11.20
CA GLU A 46 -15.36 4.19 9.74
C GLU A 46 -13.86 4.02 9.42
N MET A 47 -13.47 2.80 9.03
CA MET A 47 -12.14 2.49 8.50
C MET A 47 -12.29 2.10 7.03
N ALA A 48 -11.37 2.56 6.19
CA ALA A 48 -11.37 2.25 4.76
C ALA A 48 -9.94 2.09 4.25
N ALA A 49 -9.72 1.13 3.35
CA ALA A 49 -8.50 1.08 2.56
C ALA A 49 -8.51 2.29 1.62
N ARG A 50 -7.40 3.02 1.54
CA ARG A 50 -7.31 4.26 0.75
C ARG A 50 -6.47 4.14 -0.51
N LYS A 51 -5.35 3.41 -0.43
CA LYS A 51 -4.49 3.07 -1.57
C LYS A 51 -3.83 1.72 -1.32
N LEU A 52 -3.62 0.95 -2.39
CA LEU A 52 -2.82 -0.28 -2.39
C LEU A 52 -1.77 -0.15 -3.49
N ILE A 53 -0.53 0.08 -3.08
CA ILE A 53 0.62 0.28 -3.98
C ILE A 53 1.47 -0.98 -3.95
N VAL A 54 1.61 -1.63 -5.09
CA VAL A 54 2.38 -2.86 -5.26
C VAL A 54 3.63 -2.56 -6.06
N PHE A 55 4.79 -2.96 -5.52
CA PHE A 55 6.06 -2.95 -6.25
C PHE A 55 6.37 -4.36 -6.72
N LYS A 56 6.24 -4.61 -8.02
CA LYS A 56 6.52 -5.90 -8.64
C LYS A 56 7.94 -5.90 -9.21
N HIS A 57 8.77 -6.81 -8.72
CA HIS A 57 10.13 -7.01 -9.24
C HIS A 57 10.10 -7.98 -10.42
N ASP A 58 10.96 -7.75 -11.42
CA ASP A 58 11.10 -8.65 -12.58
C ASP A 58 11.73 -10.00 -12.21
N THR A 59 12.48 -10.04 -11.11
CA THR A 59 13.20 -11.24 -10.66
C THR A 59 12.72 -11.71 -9.29
N ALA A 60 12.74 -13.03 -9.08
CA ALA A 60 12.31 -13.66 -7.82
C ALA A 60 13.16 -13.27 -6.59
N MET A 61 14.40 -12.80 -6.81
CA MET A 61 15.31 -12.35 -5.74
C MET A 61 15.19 -10.84 -5.44
N GLY A 62 14.42 -10.11 -6.24
CA GLY A 62 14.26 -8.67 -6.13
C GLY A 62 15.29 -7.88 -6.96
N ASN A 63 14.81 -6.79 -7.56
CA ASN A 63 15.62 -5.86 -8.37
C ASN A 63 16.07 -4.61 -7.59
N ALA A 64 15.46 -4.33 -6.43
CA ALA A 64 15.73 -3.14 -5.64
C ALA A 64 15.51 -3.38 -4.14
N PRO A 65 16.23 -2.68 -3.24
CA PRO A 65 15.97 -2.75 -1.81
C PRO A 65 14.60 -2.17 -1.46
N ALA A 66 13.88 -2.82 -0.55
CA ALA A 66 12.52 -2.41 -0.18
C ALA A 66 12.42 -1.01 0.45
N HIS A 67 13.43 -0.57 1.21
CA HIS A 67 13.41 0.77 1.80
C HIS A 67 13.39 1.86 0.72
N VAL A 68 14.11 1.69 -0.40
CA VAL A 68 14.10 2.63 -1.54
C VAL A 68 12.69 2.73 -2.14
N LEU A 69 12.02 1.59 -2.30
CA LEU A 69 10.67 1.54 -2.85
C LEU A 69 9.64 2.18 -1.92
N PHE A 70 9.74 1.92 -0.61
CA PHE A 70 8.85 2.54 0.36
C PHE A 70 9.12 4.04 0.52
N GLU A 71 10.37 4.48 0.44
CA GLU A 71 10.71 5.90 0.47
C GLU A 71 10.23 6.66 -0.78
N ALA A 72 10.06 5.97 -1.91
CA ALA A 72 9.47 6.55 -3.12
C ALA A 72 8.00 6.96 -2.92
N VAL A 73 7.28 6.35 -1.97
CA VAL A 73 5.93 6.79 -1.60
C VAL A 73 6.01 7.89 -0.56
N LYS A 74 5.71 9.13 -0.99
CA LYS A 74 5.62 10.31 -0.12
C LYS A 74 4.16 10.62 0.16
N VAL A 75 3.86 10.84 1.44
CA VAL A 75 2.55 11.27 1.93
C VAL A 75 2.76 12.60 2.63
N THR A 76 2.13 13.65 2.12
CA THR A 76 2.25 15.01 2.66
C THR A 76 0.87 15.60 2.95
N ARG A 77 0.82 16.66 3.75
CA ARG A 77 -0.37 17.50 3.85
C ARG A 77 -0.57 18.21 2.52
N LYS A 78 -1.82 18.35 2.08
CA LYS A 78 -2.16 19.05 0.84
C LYS A 78 -1.97 20.56 1.02
N ASP A 79 -1.47 21.23 -0.03
CA ASP A 79 -1.28 22.68 -0.07
C ASP A 79 -2.60 23.41 0.19
N GLY A 80 -2.55 24.47 1.00
CA GLY A 80 -3.74 25.25 1.40
C GLY A 80 -4.50 24.68 2.60
N SER A 81 -4.10 23.51 3.13
CA SER A 81 -4.49 23.14 4.49
C SER A 81 -3.74 24.00 5.50
N ASP A 82 -4.42 24.51 6.52
CA ASP A 82 -3.76 25.16 7.65
C ASP A 82 -2.83 24.13 8.29
N GLU A 83 -1.51 24.32 8.17
CA GLU A 83 -0.50 23.38 8.68
C GLU A 83 -0.62 23.17 10.19
N ARG A 84 -1.25 24.11 10.90
CA ARG A 84 -1.50 24.03 12.35
C ARG A 84 -2.81 23.31 12.67
N ALA A 85 -3.72 23.20 11.69
CA ALA A 85 -4.98 22.50 11.87
C ALA A 85 -4.80 20.98 11.72
N PRO A 86 -5.30 20.17 12.67
CA PRO A 86 -5.16 18.73 12.57
C PRO A 86 -5.97 18.15 11.41
N ALA A 87 -5.47 17.09 10.78
CA ALA A 87 -6.17 16.38 9.69
C ALA A 87 -7.56 15.87 10.09
N ARG A 88 -8.54 16.05 9.20
CA ARG A 88 -9.94 15.66 9.39
C ARG A 88 -10.49 14.77 8.28
N SER A 89 -9.84 14.71 7.12
CA SER A 89 -10.27 13.87 6.01
C SER A 89 -9.09 13.21 5.27
N PHE A 90 -9.38 12.27 4.38
CA PHE A 90 -8.39 11.75 3.44
C PHE A 90 -7.92 12.82 2.45
N ASP A 91 -8.82 13.72 2.04
CA ASP A 91 -8.57 14.75 1.02
C ASP A 91 -7.58 15.81 1.47
N ASP A 92 -7.28 15.86 2.77
CA ASP A 92 -6.25 16.72 3.32
C ASP A 92 -4.81 16.17 3.08
N TYR A 93 -4.68 14.99 2.48
CA TYR A 93 -3.40 14.36 2.17
C TYR A 93 -3.17 14.30 0.66
N ASP A 94 -1.91 14.47 0.28
CA ASP A 94 -1.42 14.22 -1.07
C ASP A 94 -0.44 13.03 -1.02
N ILE A 95 -0.65 12.06 -1.91
CA ILE A 95 0.15 10.83 -1.97
C ILE A 95 0.79 10.76 -3.34
N LYS A 96 2.12 10.81 -3.37
CA LYS A 96 2.92 10.77 -4.59
C LYS A 96 3.87 9.59 -4.56
N ILE A 97 4.01 8.93 -5.71
CA ILE A 97 4.99 7.88 -5.93
C ILE A 97 6.08 8.46 -6.83
N GLY A 98 7.30 8.50 -6.31
CA GLY A 98 8.47 8.95 -7.06
C GLY A 98 8.97 7.88 -8.05
N ASN A 99 10.13 8.15 -8.65
CA ASN A 99 10.76 7.20 -9.56
C ASN A 99 11.18 5.93 -8.81
N VAL A 100 10.92 4.78 -9.42
CA VAL A 100 11.41 3.48 -8.93
C VAL A 100 12.61 3.00 -9.77
N PRO A 101 13.51 2.19 -9.19
CA PRO A 101 14.63 1.62 -9.92
C PRO A 101 14.20 0.73 -11.10
N ALA A 102 15.10 0.54 -12.06
CA ALA A 102 14.87 -0.36 -13.18
C ALA A 102 14.58 -1.80 -12.71
N GLY A 103 13.69 -2.49 -13.44
CA GLY A 103 13.23 -3.84 -13.10
C GLY A 103 12.24 -3.90 -11.95
N VAL A 104 11.61 -2.76 -11.62
CA VAL A 104 10.46 -2.67 -10.71
C VAL A 104 9.31 -1.98 -11.43
N THR A 105 8.16 -2.63 -11.45
CA THR A 105 6.89 -2.06 -11.93
C THR A 105 6.05 -1.64 -10.73
N VAL A 106 5.45 -0.46 -10.79
CA VAL A 106 4.49 0.02 -9.79
C VAL A 106 3.08 -0.25 -10.28
N GLU A 107 2.26 -0.90 -9.45
CA GLU A 107 0.84 -1.13 -9.71
C GLU A 107 0.02 -0.52 -8.58
N GLU A 108 -0.86 0.43 -8.90
CA GLU A 108 -1.87 0.94 -7.97
C GLU A 108 -3.15 0.13 -8.15
N LYS A 109 -3.52 -0.65 -7.14
CA LYS A 109 -4.71 -1.53 -7.16
C LYS A 109 -5.95 -0.87 -6.54
N LEU A 110 -5.77 0.29 -5.90
CA LEU A 110 -6.81 1.11 -5.26
C LEU A 110 -6.48 2.60 -5.40
#